data_AF-A0A534ST76-F1
#
_entry.id   AF-A0A534ST76-F1
#
_cell.length_a   1.000
_cell.length_b   1.000
_cell.length_c   1.000
_cell.angle_alpha   90.00
_cell.angle_beta   90.00
_cell.angle_gamma   90.00
#
_symmetry.space_group_name_H-M   'P 1'
#
loop_
_entity.id
_entity.type
_entity.pdbx_description
1 polymer ?
#
loop_
_entity_poly.entity_id
_entity_poly.type
_entity_poly.pdbx_seq_one_letter_code
_entity_poly.pdbx_strand_id
1 'polypeptide(L)'
;MRIQTRRLRSATSVVAGAIIVLALSGQAVRAQPLAARDVEPVVLTGKQVRAWSGPAAEVTCTPVAASPGRDAHKGTVIAPPATGVPVDQVVAFKWDGLQWVEIPVQVDQMYYYCLGNPNSQTFGQFYSQTDKELTYAWDVEAWKKTAGQCSATYPSSPPSMTGPMPDPVSTLDDDDEIVFMARDTGAQVPLGTLPPPGTSNGQAVAITDPLDPSSVRFVYLFLRPGGSAFNTSNGYVSYVRDADADEWIDKCSFRDDSPEKLGSSNSGYGPNLSGTVCRTASSAPGGCPNVADGTPRPST
;
A
#
# COMPACT_ATOMS: atom_id res chain seq x y z
N MET A 1 -102.01 17.14 11.74
CA MET A 1 -101.14 17.39 12.91
C MET A 1 -99.69 17.42 12.43
N ARG A 2 -98.88 18.36 12.96
CA ARG A 2 -97.61 18.92 12.43
C ARG A 2 -96.53 17.90 11.96
N ILE A 3 -95.91 18.03 10.77
CA ILE A 3 -94.58 18.65 10.41
C ILE A 3 -93.43 18.11 11.33
N GLN A 4 -92.32 17.47 10.92
CA GLN A 4 -91.25 17.87 9.98
C GLN A 4 -90.34 16.73 9.48
N THR A 5 -89.86 16.94 8.26
CA THR A 5 -88.69 16.37 7.55
C THR A 5 -87.34 16.52 8.26
N ARG A 6 -86.40 15.58 8.07
CA ARG A 6 -85.10 15.82 7.37
C ARG A 6 -84.20 14.57 7.24
N ARG A 7 -84.00 14.21 5.96
CA ARG A 7 -82.79 13.78 5.23
C ARG A 7 -81.98 12.54 5.69
N LEU A 8 -82.12 11.52 4.85
CA LEU A 8 -81.11 10.50 4.54
C LEU A 8 -79.77 11.13 4.09
N ARG A 9 -78.67 10.49 4.50
CA ARG A 9 -77.54 10.18 3.60
C ARG A 9 -77.25 8.69 3.74
N SER A 10 -77.50 7.96 2.67
CA SER A 10 -77.28 6.52 2.56
C SER A 10 -75.79 6.20 2.60
N ALA A 11 -75.44 5.24 3.45
CA ALA A 11 -74.24 4.45 3.36
C ALA A 11 -74.55 3.19 2.54
N THR A 12 -73.80 2.97 1.47
CA THR A 12 -73.77 1.75 0.64
C THR A 12 -72.49 1.83 -0.17
N SER A 13 -71.64 0.83 -0.32
CA SER A 13 -71.65 -0.56 0.14
C SER A 13 -70.20 -1.02 0.21
N VAL A 14 -69.91 -1.91 1.14
CA VAL A 14 -68.62 -2.59 1.30
C VAL A 14 -68.43 -3.54 0.12
N VAL A 15 -67.40 -3.30 -0.68
CA VAL A 15 -66.80 -4.32 -1.56
C VAL A 15 -65.69 -4.98 -0.75
N ALA A 16 -65.84 -6.28 -0.51
CA ALA A 16 -64.81 -7.12 0.09
C ALA A 16 -63.61 -7.21 -0.86
N GLY A 17 -62.52 -6.53 -0.50
CA GLY A 17 -61.20 -6.72 -1.10
C GLY A 17 -60.32 -7.51 -0.14
N ALA A 18 -59.90 -8.70 -0.57
CA ALA A 18 -58.91 -9.50 0.15
C ALA A 18 -57.63 -8.68 0.34
N ILE A 19 -57.26 -8.41 1.59
CA ILE A 19 -55.94 -7.85 1.92
C ILE A 19 -54.93 -8.97 1.75
N ILE A 20 -54.27 -9.00 0.60
CA ILE A 20 -53.00 -9.71 0.44
C ILE A 20 -51.97 -8.88 1.21
N VAL A 21 -51.63 -9.33 2.42
CA VAL A 21 -50.45 -8.82 3.14
C VAL A 21 -49.23 -9.39 2.42
N LEU A 22 -48.72 -8.63 1.46
CA LEU A 22 -47.34 -8.81 0.99
C LEU A 22 -46.43 -8.47 2.17
N ALA A 23 -45.96 -9.49 2.87
CA ALA A 23 -44.80 -9.36 3.73
C ALA A 23 -43.62 -8.99 2.82
N LEU A 24 -43.42 -7.68 2.62
CA LEU A 24 -42.15 -7.15 2.18
C LEU A 24 -41.16 -7.57 3.26
N SER A 25 -40.42 -8.65 3.00
CA SER A 25 -39.19 -8.93 3.72
C SER A 25 -38.34 -7.68 3.55
N GLY A 26 -38.34 -6.83 4.58
CA GLY A 26 -37.40 -5.76 4.73
C GLY A 26 -36.03 -6.40 4.83
N GLN A 27 -35.42 -6.68 3.68
CA GLN A 27 -33.98 -6.70 3.61
C GLN A 27 -33.60 -5.30 4.07
N ALA A 28 -33.16 -5.20 5.32
CA ALA A 28 -32.33 -4.10 5.73
C ALA A 28 -31.20 -4.08 4.71
N VAL A 29 -31.30 -3.19 3.72
CA VAL A 29 -30.16 -2.74 2.97
C VAL A 29 -29.28 -2.17 4.04
N ARG A 30 -28.32 -2.97 4.51
CA ARG A 30 -27.23 -2.48 5.34
C ARG A 30 -26.63 -1.41 4.45
N ALA A 31 -26.89 -0.14 4.76
CA ALA A 31 -26.12 0.94 4.19
C ALA A 31 -24.67 0.53 4.43
N GLN A 32 -23.95 0.22 3.35
CA GLN A 32 -22.51 0.13 3.46
C GLN A 32 -22.10 1.47 4.08
N PRO A 33 -21.33 1.47 5.19
CA PRO A 33 -20.82 2.73 5.69
C PRO A 33 -20.20 3.45 4.49
N LEU A 34 -20.64 4.69 4.23
CA LEU A 34 -19.99 5.53 3.23
C LEU A 34 -18.51 5.48 3.57
N ALA A 35 -17.69 4.90 2.69
CA ALA A 35 -16.26 4.90 2.88
C ALA A 35 -15.83 6.35 3.12
N ALA A 36 -15.10 6.59 4.21
CA ALA A 36 -14.54 7.90 4.50
C ALA A 36 -13.39 8.16 3.50
N ARG A 37 -13.74 8.57 2.27
CA ARG A 37 -12.76 8.72 1.17
C ARG A 37 -11.76 9.83 1.40
N ASP A 38 -12.07 10.74 2.32
CA ASP A 38 -11.16 11.80 2.73
C ASP A 38 -9.92 11.25 3.46
N VAL A 39 -9.96 10.00 3.94
CA VAL A 39 -8.79 9.28 4.49
C VAL A 39 -8.09 8.37 3.46
N GLU A 40 -8.40 8.47 2.17
CA GLU A 40 -7.66 7.76 1.12
C GLU A 40 -6.40 8.54 0.70
N PRO A 41 -5.27 7.86 0.47
CA PRO A 41 -4.10 8.49 -0.12
C PRO A 41 -4.34 8.81 -1.60
N VAL A 42 -3.89 9.97 -2.02
CA VAL A 42 -3.72 10.34 -3.42
C VAL A 42 -2.25 10.09 -3.76
N VAL A 43 -2.02 9.27 -4.78
CA VAL A 43 -0.68 8.89 -5.24
C VAL A 43 -0.48 9.43 -6.64
N LEU A 44 0.60 10.19 -6.83
CA LEU A 44 1.07 10.64 -8.13
C LEU A 44 2.40 9.98 -8.43
N THR A 45 2.56 9.33 -9.57
CA THR A 45 3.89 8.88 -9.97
C THR A 45 4.72 10.06 -10.50
N GLY A 46 6.05 10.00 -10.44
CA GLY A 46 6.92 11.05 -10.99
C GLY A 46 6.65 11.30 -12.48
N LYS A 47 6.25 10.26 -13.21
CA LYS A 47 5.78 10.36 -14.61
C LYS A 47 4.55 11.25 -14.81
N GLN A 48 3.72 11.46 -13.79
CA GLN A 48 2.60 12.42 -13.81
C GLN A 48 3.07 13.86 -13.56
N VAL A 49 4.31 14.04 -13.12
CA VAL A 49 4.97 15.28 -12.72
C VAL A 49 6.23 15.54 -13.56
N ARG A 50 6.10 15.37 -14.88
CA ARG A 50 7.23 15.29 -15.84
C ARG A 50 8.17 16.49 -15.86
N ALA A 51 7.72 17.67 -15.42
CA ALA A 51 8.59 18.84 -15.32
C ALA A 51 9.65 18.70 -14.23
N TRP A 52 9.43 17.80 -13.27
CA TRP A 52 10.30 17.53 -12.13
C TRP A 52 11.01 16.17 -12.22
N SER A 53 10.44 15.22 -12.97
CA SER A 53 10.88 13.83 -13.01
C SER A 53 11.99 13.57 -14.03
N GLY A 54 12.98 12.78 -13.64
CA GLY A 54 13.95 12.14 -14.53
C GLY A 54 13.50 10.75 -15.02
N PRO A 55 14.25 10.13 -15.93
CA PRO A 55 14.02 8.72 -16.27
C PRO A 55 14.33 7.81 -15.07
N ALA A 56 13.50 6.79 -14.87
CA ALA A 56 13.70 5.74 -13.86
C ALA A 56 14.82 4.76 -14.22
N ALA A 57 15.34 4.05 -13.21
CA ALA A 57 16.27 2.94 -13.43
C ALA A 57 15.61 1.77 -14.17
N GLU A 58 16.33 1.19 -15.13
CA GLU A 58 15.94 -0.06 -15.75
C GLU A 58 16.63 -1.25 -15.08
N VAL A 59 15.95 -2.40 -15.02
CA VAL A 59 16.56 -3.65 -14.57
C VAL A 59 16.32 -4.78 -15.56
N THR A 60 17.40 -5.53 -15.83
CA THR A 60 17.37 -6.81 -16.53
C THR A 60 17.58 -7.93 -15.51
N CYS A 61 16.52 -8.69 -15.20
CA CYS A 61 16.60 -9.79 -14.24
C CYS A 61 17.31 -11.02 -14.84
N THR A 62 18.12 -11.68 -14.01
CA THR A 62 18.89 -12.88 -14.34
C THR A 62 18.22 -14.12 -13.76
N PRO A 63 17.90 -15.16 -14.56
CA PRO A 63 17.32 -16.41 -14.07
C PRO A 63 18.17 -17.09 -12.99
N VAL A 64 17.56 -17.78 -12.03
CA VAL A 64 18.29 -18.54 -10.99
C VAL A 64 19.25 -19.57 -11.58
N ALA A 65 18.86 -20.26 -12.65
CA ALA A 65 19.71 -21.26 -13.30
C ALA A 65 21.08 -20.72 -13.78
N ALA A 66 21.17 -19.43 -14.10
CA ALA A 66 22.41 -18.80 -14.57
C ALA A 66 23.38 -18.43 -13.42
N SER A 67 22.86 -18.25 -12.20
CA SER A 67 23.64 -17.96 -10.99
C SER A 67 22.82 -18.38 -9.77
N PRO A 68 23.10 -19.56 -9.18
CA PRO A 68 22.31 -20.08 -8.06
C PRO A 68 22.46 -19.23 -6.79
N GLY A 69 21.35 -18.94 -6.12
CA GLY A 69 21.34 -18.18 -4.87
C GLY A 69 20.05 -17.38 -4.72
N ARG A 70 19.64 -17.17 -3.47
CA ARG A 70 18.57 -16.23 -3.14
C ARG A 70 19.15 -14.82 -3.15
N ASP A 71 18.52 -13.92 -3.88
CA ASP A 71 18.94 -12.53 -4.01
C ASP A 71 17.71 -11.68 -4.35
N ALA A 72 17.61 -10.48 -3.79
CA ALA A 72 16.53 -9.53 -4.06
C ALA A 72 16.80 -8.67 -5.30
N HIS A 73 18.08 -8.60 -5.71
CA HIS A 73 18.57 -7.76 -6.80
C HIS A 73 19.23 -8.62 -7.86
N LYS A 74 18.61 -9.78 -8.16
CA LYS A 74 19.14 -10.80 -9.06
C LYS A 74 19.07 -10.37 -10.53
N GLY A 75 19.85 -9.36 -10.89
CA GLY A 75 19.83 -8.72 -12.19
C GLY A 75 20.91 -7.66 -12.30
N THR A 76 20.87 -6.94 -13.41
CA THR A 76 21.73 -5.76 -13.64
C THR A 76 20.84 -4.53 -13.67
N VAL A 77 21.11 -3.59 -12.78
CA VAL A 77 20.47 -2.27 -12.76
C VAL A 77 21.25 -1.34 -13.68
N ILE A 78 20.52 -0.61 -14.52
CA ILE A 78 21.02 0.42 -15.41
C ILE A 78 20.41 1.74 -14.94
N ALA A 79 21.17 2.47 -14.13
CA ALA A 79 20.77 3.78 -13.63
C ALA A 79 21.02 4.85 -14.72
N PRO A 80 20.01 5.63 -15.11
CA PRO A 80 20.21 6.79 -15.97
C PRO A 80 20.79 7.97 -15.18
N PRO A 81 21.17 9.07 -15.86
CA PRO A 81 21.55 10.30 -15.17
C PRO A 81 20.39 10.85 -14.32
N ALA A 82 20.66 11.06 -13.02
CA ALA A 82 19.75 11.71 -12.09
C ALA A 82 19.54 13.18 -12.49
N THR A 83 18.44 13.43 -13.21
CA THR A 83 18.11 14.73 -13.82
C THR A 83 16.84 15.35 -13.25
N GLY A 84 16.09 14.59 -12.43
CA GLY A 84 14.95 15.09 -11.69
C GLY A 84 15.32 16.07 -10.58
N VAL A 85 14.29 16.63 -9.94
CA VAL A 85 14.43 17.54 -8.82
C VAL A 85 14.84 16.78 -7.54
N PRO A 86 15.49 17.42 -6.57
CA PRO A 86 15.77 16.80 -5.28
C PRO A 86 14.47 16.43 -4.55
N VAL A 87 14.30 15.15 -4.21
CA VAL A 87 13.09 14.62 -3.55
C VAL A 87 12.85 15.27 -2.18
N ASP A 88 13.93 15.64 -1.49
CA ASP A 88 13.92 16.29 -0.17
C ASP A 88 13.48 17.77 -0.21
N GLN A 89 13.18 18.31 -1.39
CA GLN A 89 12.69 19.69 -1.56
C GLN A 89 11.20 19.76 -1.90
N VAL A 90 10.54 18.63 -2.12
CA VAL A 90 9.12 18.59 -2.47
C VAL A 90 8.27 19.03 -1.28
N VAL A 91 7.38 19.99 -1.52
CA VAL A 91 6.41 20.50 -0.55
C VAL A 91 5.02 20.58 -1.20
N ALA A 92 3.99 20.41 -0.38
CA ALA A 92 2.61 20.48 -0.83
C ALA A 92 1.80 21.49 -0.02
N PHE A 93 0.90 22.18 -0.70
CA PHE A 93 -0.01 23.15 -0.12
C PHE A 93 -1.43 22.93 -0.60
N LYS A 94 -2.38 23.34 0.23
CA LYS A 94 -3.76 23.59 -0.17
C LYS A 94 -4.07 25.08 -0.10
N TRP A 95 -5.05 25.49 -0.88
CA TRP A 95 -5.69 26.79 -0.72
C TRP A 95 -6.97 26.60 0.09
N ASP A 96 -7.06 27.22 1.26
CA ASP A 96 -8.24 27.11 2.14
C ASP A 96 -9.38 28.09 1.78
N GLY A 97 -9.17 28.89 0.73
CA GLY A 97 -10.07 29.97 0.30
C GLY A 97 -9.52 31.36 0.59
N LEU A 98 -8.58 31.49 1.53
CA LEU A 98 -7.99 32.75 1.98
C LEU A 98 -6.46 32.77 1.90
N GLN A 99 -5.82 31.64 2.20
CA GLN A 99 -4.37 31.54 2.29
C GLN A 99 -3.85 30.14 1.90
N TRP A 100 -2.53 30.10 1.69
CA TRP A 100 -1.79 28.86 1.56
C TRP A 100 -1.67 28.18 2.92
N VAL A 101 -2.01 26.89 2.96
CA VAL A 101 -1.81 26.03 4.13
C VAL A 101 -0.95 24.85 3.67
N GLU A 102 0.21 24.69 4.30
CA GLU A 102 1.06 23.53 4.02
C GLU A 102 0.39 22.25 4.50
N ILE A 103 0.53 21.19 3.72
CA ILE A 103 -0.02 19.87 4.03
C ILE A 103 1.11 18.83 4.04
N PRO A 104 0.97 17.73 4.81
CA PRO A 104 1.94 16.64 4.73
C PRO A 104 2.01 16.06 3.31
N VAL A 105 3.23 15.82 2.85
CA VAL A 105 3.53 15.13 1.61
C VAL A 105 4.71 14.19 1.85
N GLN A 106 4.65 13.03 1.21
CA GLN A 106 5.70 12.03 1.19
C GLN A 106 6.16 11.84 -0.25
N VAL A 107 7.46 11.63 -0.43
CA VAL A 107 8.02 11.16 -1.70
C VAL A 107 8.64 9.80 -1.39
N ASP A 108 8.09 8.77 -2.02
CA ASP A 108 8.51 7.38 -1.84
C ASP A 108 9.28 6.93 -3.06
N GLN A 109 10.52 6.51 -2.82
CA GLN A 109 11.33 5.93 -3.87
C GLN A 109 10.77 4.56 -4.24
N MET A 110 10.58 4.32 -5.53
CA MET A 110 10.35 2.97 -6.05
C MET A 110 11.46 2.57 -7.02
N TYR A 111 11.71 1.28 -7.14
CA TYR A 111 12.48 0.73 -8.24
C TYR A 111 12.24 -0.77 -8.37
N TYR A 112 12.62 -1.34 -9.51
CA TYR A 112 12.45 -2.77 -9.74
C TYR A 112 13.46 -3.62 -8.99
N TYR A 113 12.94 -4.57 -8.23
CA TYR A 113 13.63 -5.70 -7.64
C TYR A 113 13.60 -6.90 -8.60
N CYS A 114 14.59 -7.78 -8.46
CA CYS A 114 14.64 -9.06 -9.16
C CYS A 114 14.77 -10.17 -8.10
N LEU A 115 13.63 -10.64 -7.60
CA LEU A 115 13.55 -11.62 -6.51
C LEU A 115 13.89 -13.02 -7.01
N GLY A 116 15.14 -13.45 -6.83
CA GLY A 116 15.58 -14.81 -7.08
C GLY A 116 15.25 -15.76 -5.94
N ASN A 117 14.58 -16.86 -6.24
CA ASN A 117 14.25 -17.91 -5.28
C ASN A 117 14.65 -19.33 -5.78
N PRO A 118 15.80 -19.86 -5.38
CA PRO A 118 16.22 -21.22 -5.77
C PRO A 118 15.41 -22.34 -5.08
N ASN A 119 14.57 -22.00 -4.10
CA ASN A 119 13.88 -23.01 -3.28
C ASN A 119 12.59 -23.52 -3.96
N SER A 120 12.15 -22.94 -5.07
CA SER A 120 10.97 -23.42 -5.81
C SER A 120 11.30 -24.66 -6.65
N GLN A 121 11.61 -25.80 -6.02
CA GLN A 121 12.18 -26.98 -6.70
C GLN A 121 11.24 -27.67 -7.71
N THR A 122 9.94 -27.73 -7.44
CA THR A 122 8.98 -28.38 -8.36
C THR A 122 8.47 -27.43 -9.44
N PHE A 123 8.38 -26.15 -9.11
CA PHE A 123 7.89 -25.10 -9.99
C PHE A 123 9.01 -24.57 -10.90
N GLY A 124 10.24 -24.51 -10.40
CA GLY A 124 11.41 -23.88 -11.00
C GLY A 124 11.97 -24.54 -12.25
N GLN A 125 11.43 -25.69 -12.65
CA GLN A 125 11.75 -26.32 -13.93
C GLN A 125 11.05 -25.64 -15.11
N PHE A 126 10.03 -24.81 -14.87
CA PHE A 126 9.20 -24.23 -15.93
C PHE A 126 9.20 -22.69 -15.97
N TYR A 127 9.92 -22.02 -15.08
CA TYR A 127 10.08 -20.55 -15.07
C TYR A 127 11.45 -20.14 -14.52
N SER A 128 11.80 -18.86 -14.68
CA SER A 128 13.12 -18.29 -14.32
C SER A 128 13.52 -18.46 -12.86
N GLN A 129 12.55 -18.68 -11.95
CA GLN A 129 12.68 -18.55 -10.50
C GLN A 129 13.17 -17.17 -10.04
N THR A 130 13.09 -16.19 -10.93
CA THR A 130 13.39 -14.78 -10.66
C THR A 130 12.17 -13.96 -11.07
N ASP A 131 11.56 -13.30 -10.09
CA ASP A 131 10.39 -12.46 -10.30
C ASP A 131 10.80 -10.98 -10.31
N LYS A 132 10.34 -10.24 -11.32
CA LYS A 132 10.56 -8.79 -11.41
C LYS A 132 9.41 -8.08 -10.70
N GLU A 133 9.71 -7.29 -9.68
CA GLU A 133 8.72 -6.60 -8.85
C GLU A 133 9.08 -5.13 -8.72
N LEU A 134 8.15 -4.22 -9.03
CA LEU A 134 8.32 -2.80 -8.71
C LEU A 134 7.87 -2.61 -7.26
N THR A 135 8.76 -2.16 -6.39
CA THR A 135 8.48 -1.97 -4.96
C THR A 135 9.22 -0.75 -4.42
N TYR A 136 8.84 -0.31 -3.23
CA TYR A 136 9.52 0.75 -2.49
C TYR A 136 10.98 0.42 -2.17
N ALA A 137 11.79 1.47 -2.05
CA ALA A 137 13.09 1.40 -1.40
C ALA A 137 12.89 1.18 0.10
N TRP A 138 13.26 0.00 0.59
CA TRP A 138 13.06 -0.35 1.99
C TRP A 138 14.26 -0.01 2.86
N ASP A 139 14.05 0.57 4.06
CA ASP A 139 15.09 0.66 5.09
C ASP A 139 15.54 -0.73 5.59
N VAL A 140 14.61 -1.70 5.54
CA VAL A 140 14.87 -3.10 5.86
C VAL A 140 14.30 -4.00 4.79
N GLU A 141 15.20 -4.57 4.00
CA GLU A 141 14.87 -5.44 2.90
C GLU A 141 14.80 -6.90 3.34
N ALA A 142 13.59 -7.34 3.72
CA ALA A 142 13.37 -8.68 4.28
C ALA A 142 13.80 -9.82 3.35
N TRP A 143 13.76 -9.62 2.02
CA TRP A 143 14.15 -10.66 1.07
C TRP A 143 15.65 -11.01 1.10
N LYS A 144 16.52 -10.12 1.60
CA LYS A 144 17.94 -10.45 1.80
C LYS A 144 18.23 -11.10 3.14
N LYS A 145 17.24 -11.15 4.05
CA LYS A 145 17.41 -11.79 5.36
C LYS A 145 17.36 -13.31 5.22
N THR A 146 18.52 -13.93 5.27
CA THR A 146 18.71 -15.38 5.11
C THR A 146 19.48 -16.00 6.29
N ALA A 147 19.70 -15.26 7.37
CA ALA A 147 20.45 -15.69 8.55
C ALA A 147 19.73 -15.33 9.85
N GLY A 148 20.29 -15.78 10.97
CA GLY A 148 19.81 -15.46 12.33
C GLY A 148 19.34 -16.68 13.12
N GLN A 149 18.92 -16.44 14.36
CA GLN A 149 18.37 -17.43 15.28
C GLN A 149 17.12 -16.84 15.93
N CYS A 150 15.96 -17.47 15.76
CA CYS A 150 14.64 -16.95 16.11
C CYS A 150 14.20 -15.67 15.37
N SER A 151 15.13 -14.81 14.99
CA SER A 151 14.90 -13.57 14.26
C SER A 151 15.73 -13.53 12.98
N ALA A 152 15.13 -12.96 11.92
CA ALA A 152 15.70 -12.78 10.60
C ALA A 152 16.67 -11.61 10.54
N THR A 153 17.90 -11.93 10.14
CA THR A 153 18.97 -10.97 9.93
C THR A 153 19.53 -11.11 8.52
N TYR A 154 20.21 -10.06 8.06
CA TYR A 154 21.07 -10.17 6.90
C TYR A 154 22.19 -11.19 7.18
N PRO A 155 22.65 -11.94 6.16
CA PRO A 155 23.92 -12.66 6.27
C PRO A 155 25.08 -11.65 6.40
N SER A 156 26.21 -12.07 6.96
CA SER A 156 27.41 -11.22 7.10
C SER A 156 28.26 -11.15 5.83
N SER A 157 28.00 -12.01 4.86
CA SER A 157 28.67 -12.03 3.56
C SER A 157 27.80 -12.69 2.48
N PRO A 158 28.01 -12.32 1.21
CA PRO A 158 28.84 -11.22 0.72
C PRO A 158 28.26 -9.82 1.08
N PRO A 159 29.04 -8.72 1.00
CA PRO A 159 28.55 -7.37 1.30
C PRO A 159 27.33 -6.95 0.46
N SER A 160 27.17 -7.48 -0.76
CA SER A 160 25.96 -7.23 -1.56
C SER A 160 24.68 -7.77 -0.91
N MET A 161 24.80 -8.72 0.02
CA MET A 161 23.68 -9.27 0.81
C MET A 161 23.50 -8.63 2.18
N THR A 162 24.36 -7.68 2.58
CA THR A 162 24.24 -6.95 3.84
C THR A 162 23.43 -5.66 3.64
N GLY A 163 22.36 -5.47 4.41
CA GLY A 163 21.56 -4.23 4.38
C GLY A 163 20.62 -4.13 3.18
N PRO A 164 19.79 -3.07 3.12
CA PRO A 164 18.98 -2.76 1.96
C PRO A 164 19.83 -2.25 0.78
N MET A 165 19.27 -2.27 -0.42
CA MET A 165 19.88 -1.58 -1.56
C MET A 165 19.53 -0.09 -1.54
N PRO A 166 20.51 0.81 -1.71
CA PRO A 166 20.24 2.22 -1.96
C PRO A 166 19.52 2.40 -3.30
N ASP A 167 18.75 3.46 -3.38
CA ASP A 167 18.15 3.94 -4.60
C ASP A 167 19.19 4.15 -5.73
N PRO A 168 18.97 3.56 -6.93
CA PRO A 168 19.82 3.77 -8.08
C PRO A 168 19.74 5.18 -8.71
N VAL A 169 18.71 5.98 -8.45
CA VAL A 169 18.50 7.32 -9.04
C VAL A 169 18.14 8.34 -7.95
N SER A 170 19.14 9.02 -7.41
CA SER A 170 19.00 9.87 -6.22
C SER A 170 18.12 11.14 -6.33
N THR A 171 17.41 11.35 -7.44
CA THR A 171 16.48 12.47 -7.64
C THR A 171 15.14 11.97 -8.16
N LEU A 172 14.08 12.77 -8.04
CA LEU A 172 12.74 12.35 -8.41
C LEU A 172 12.71 11.75 -9.83
N ASP A 173 12.27 10.52 -9.97
CA ASP A 173 12.18 9.84 -11.25
C ASP A 173 10.80 9.23 -11.53
N ASP A 174 10.66 8.60 -12.69
CA ASP A 174 9.35 8.31 -13.28
C ASP A 174 8.52 7.27 -12.50
N ASP A 175 9.17 6.40 -11.71
CA ASP A 175 8.53 5.40 -10.86
C ASP A 175 8.36 5.81 -9.39
N ASP A 176 8.98 6.90 -8.94
CA ASP A 176 8.71 7.48 -7.63
C ASP A 176 7.25 7.86 -7.42
N GLU A 177 6.81 7.82 -6.16
CA GLU A 177 5.46 8.20 -5.76
C GLU A 177 5.48 9.47 -4.89
N ILE A 178 4.65 10.46 -5.23
CA ILE A 178 4.34 11.62 -4.39
C ILE A 178 2.96 11.39 -3.78
N VAL A 179 2.91 11.31 -2.46
CA VAL A 179 1.72 10.89 -1.70
C VAL A 179 1.27 11.97 -0.73
N PHE A 180 -0.04 12.22 -0.70
CA PHE A 180 -0.73 13.07 0.27
C PHE A 180 -2.17 12.59 0.43
N MET A 181 -2.93 13.09 1.40
CA MET A 181 -4.30 12.59 1.65
C MET A 181 -5.37 13.37 0.89
N ALA A 182 -6.43 12.70 0.47
CA ALA A 182 -7.56 13.32 -0.22
C ALA A 182 -8.25 14.44 0.61
N ARG A 183 -8.30 14.32 1.95
CA ARG A 183 -8.79 15.38 2.85
C ARG A 183 -8.01 16.68 2.81
N ASP A 184 -6.76 16.64 2.34
CA ASP A 184 -5.88 17.80 2.28
C ASP A 184 -6.01 18.59 0.99
N THR A 185 -6.93 18.19 0.13
CA THR A 185 -7.30 18.99 -1.03
C THR A 185 -8.04 20.28 -0.63
N GLY A 186 -7.78 21.35 -1.39
CA GLY A 186 -8.37 22.66 -1.20
C GLY A 186 -9.08 23.19 -2.45
N ALA A 187 -9.44 24.47 -2.40
CA ALA A 187 -10.07 25.17 -3.51
C ALA A 187 -9.05 25.48 -4.63
N GLN A 188 -9.57 25.85 -5.80
CA GLN A 188 -8.73 26.45 -6.83
C GLN A 188 -8.21 27.81 -6.34
N VAL A 189 -6.92 28.07 -6.49
CA VAL A 189 -6.31 29.34 -6.14
C VAL A 189 -6.75 30.40 -7.16
N PRO A 190 -7.09 31.62 -6.72
CA PRO A 190 -7.37 32.72 -7.64
C PRO A 190 -6.19 33.01 -8.57
N LEU A 191 -6.48 33.41 -9.80
CA LEU A 191 -5.45 33.84 -10.75
C LEU A 191 -4.69 35.04 -10.21
N GLY A 192 -3.36 35.02 -10.32
CA GLY A 192 -2.48 36.10 -9.85
C GLY A 192 -2.11 36.03 -8.37
N THR A 193 -2.62 35.05 -7.62
CA THR A 193 -2.14 34.78 -6.26
C THR A 193 -0.66 34.41 -6.29
N LEU A 194 0.14 35.09 -5.47
CA LEU A 194 1.57 34.80 -5.34
C LEU A 194 1.78 33.40 -4.71
N PRO A 195 2.82 32.67 -5.11
CA PRO A 195 3.14 31.38 -4.50
C PRO A 195 3.51 31.53 -3.01
N PRO A 196 3.47 30.44 -2.22
CA PRO A 196 3.94 30.48 -0.84
C PRO A 196 5.39 31.03 -0.77
N PRO A 197 5.73 31.90 0.21
CA PRO A 197 7.07 32.46 0.31
C PRO A 197 8.17 31.40 0.38
N GLY A 198 9.30 31.65 -0.30
CA GLY A 198 10.45 30.74 -0.31
C GLY A 198 10.27 29.48 -1.18
N THR A 199 9.17 29.38 -1.93
CA THR A 199 8.92 28.26 -2.85
C THR A 199 9.23 28.64 -4.30
N SER A 200 9.41 27.62 -5.14
CA SER A 200 9.67 27.75 -6.56
C SER A 200 9.03 26.61 -7.36
N ASN A 201 9.03 26.74 -8.69
CA ASN A 201 8.66 25.68 -9.64
C ASN A 201 7.27 25.06 -9.40
N GLY A 202 6.29 25.89 -9.04
CA GLY A 202 4.97 25.44 -8.60
C GLY A 202 4.09 24.85 -9.69
N GLN A 203 3.25 23.89 -9.30
CA GLN A 203 2.28 23.23 -10.16
C GLN A 203 1.00 22.87 -9.40
N ALA A 204 -0.13 22.94 -10.10
CA ALA A 204 -1.43 22.58 -9.55
C ALA A 204 -1.81 21.15 -9.98
N VAL A 205 -2.22 20.35 -9.01
CA VAL A 205 -2.74 19.00 -9.19
C VAL A 205 -4.25 19.05 -8.99
N ALA A 206 -4.99 18.84 -10.09
CA ALA A 206 -6.44 18.70 -10.04
C ALA A 206 -6.81 17.27 -9.63
N ILE A 207 -7.65 17.14 -8.62
CA ILE A 207 -8.07 15.88 -8.02
C ILE A 207 -9.58 15.79 -8.18
N THR A 208 -10.01 14.70 -8.80
CA THR A 208 -11.41 14.45 -9.12
C THR A 208 -11.86 13.20 -8.38
N ASP A 209 -12.99 13.27 -7.67
CA ASP A 209 -13.61 12.07 -7.11
C ASP A 209 -14.28 11.30 -8.25
N PRO A 210 -13.90 10.03 -8.53
CA PRO A 210 -14.52 9.26 -9.60
C PRO A 210 -16.03 9.00 -9.39
N LEU A 211 -16.54 9.11 -8.17
CA LEU A 211 -17.98 9.01 -7.87
C LEU A 211 -18.71 10.35 -7.91
N ASP A 212 -17.99 11.46 -7.82
CA ASP A 212 -18.51 12.80 -8.09
C ASP A 212 -17.54 13.57 -9.00
N PRO A 213 -17.52 13.26 -10.31
CA PRO A 213 -16.58 13.88 -11.24
C PRO A 213 -16.76 15.39 -11.40
N SER A 214 -17.86 15.95 -10.87
CA SER A 214 -18.08 17.39 -10.84
C SER A 214 -17.33 18.09 -9.69
N SER A 215 -16.94 17.34 -8.67
CA SER A 215 -16.13 17.83 -7.56
C SER A 215 -14.64 17.77 -7.90
N VAL A 216 -14.11 18.90 -8.37
CA VAL A 216 -12.68 19.08 -8.58
C VAL A 216 -12.08 19.88 -7.43
N ARG A 217 -11.07 19.30 -6.79
CA ARG A 217 -10.28 19.95 -5.73
C ARG A 217 -8.81 19.97 -6.11
N PHE A 218 -8.02 20.74 -5.38
CA PHE A 218 -6.64 21.01 -5.77
C PHE A 218 -5.65 20.78 -4.64
N VAL A 219 -4.49 20.25 -4.99
CA VAL A 219 -3.24 20.35 -4.22
C VAL A 219 -2.21 21.07 -5.09
N TYR A 220 -1.31 21.80 -4.46
CA TYR A 220 -0.28 22.56 -5.14
C TYR A 220 1.08 22.06 -4.67
N LEU A 221 1.88 21.56 -5.60
CA LEU A 221 3.23 21.11 -5.33
C LEU A 221 4.20 22.26 -5.64
N PHE A 222 5.18 22.46 -4.79
CA PHE A 222 6.30 23.36 -5.03
C PHE A 222 7.63 22.72 -4.61
N LEU A 223 8.73 23.38 -4.96
CA LEU A 223 10.05 23.10 -4.42
C LEU A 223 10.45 24.14 -3.38
N ARG A 224 10.97 23.69 -2.25
CA ARG A 224 11.50 24.54 -1.18
C ARG A 224 12.77 23.91 -0.58
N PRO A 225 13.89 24.65 -0.48
CA PRO A 225 15.05 24.16 0.27
C PRO A 225 14.67 23.78 1.71
N GLY A 226 15.07 22.58 2.13
CA GLY A 226 14.68 22.02 3.43
C GLY A 226 13.33 21.29 3.45
N GLY A 227 12.61 21.26 2.32
CA GLY A 227 11.47 20.37 2.11
C GLY A 227 10.24 20.69 2.96
N SER A 228 9.43 19.65 3.14
CA SER A 228 8.19 19.70 3.92
C SER A 228 8.49 20.00 5.39
N ALA A 229 7.67 20.86 6.00
CA ALA A 229 7.68 21.10 7.44
C ALA A 229 7.16 19.88 8.23
N PHE A 230 6.53 18.93 7.53
CA PHE A 230 6.05 17.68 8.08
C PHE A 230 7.05 16.54 7.86
N ASN A 231 7.27 15.74 8.89
CA ASN A 231 8.10 14.55 8.92
C ASN A 231 7.46 13.47 9.80
N THR A 232 8.14 12.36 10.01
CA THR A 232 7.64 11.22 10.80
C THR A 232 7.31 11.54 12.27
N SER A 233 7.78 12.66 12.81
CA SER A 233 7.51 13.09 14.19
C SER A 233 6.31 14.02 14.37
N ASN A 234 5.86 14.70 13.31
CA ASN A 234 4.77 15.70 13.38
C ASN A 234 3.72 15.59 12.26
N GLY A 235 3.91 14.70 11.29
CA GLY A 235 2.92 14.32 10.30
C GLY A 235 1.91 13.32 10.85
N TYR A 236 0.84 13.07 10.09
CA TYR A 236 -0.17 12.06 10.45
C TYR A 236 0.05 10.72 9.72
N VAL A 237 1.07 10.61 8.86
CA VAL A 237 1.47 9.36 8.18
C VAL A 237 2.64 8.76 8.95
N SER A 238 2.51 7.51 9.36
CA SER A 238 3.56 6.79 10.10
C SER A 238 3.56 5.33 9.66
N TYR A 239 4.68 4.88 9.12
CA TYR A 239 4.93 3.47 8.85
C TYR A 239 5.63 2.88 10.07
N VAL A 240 4.93 2.03 10.79
CA VAL A 240 5.47 1.28 11.92
C VAL A 240 5.55 -0.17 11.50
N ARG A 241 6.75 -0.76 11.61
CA ARG A 241 6.90 -2.20 11.41
C ARG A 241 6.27 -2.93 12.59
N ASP A 242 5.59 -4.04 12.30
CA ASP A 242 5.10 -4.91 13.36
C ASP A 242 6.24 -5.40 14.24
N ALA A 243 5.94 -5.62 15.52
CA ALA A 243 6.95 -6.03 16.49
C ALA A 243 7.61 -7.38 16.13
N ASP A 244 6.93 -8.22 15.36
CA ASP A 244 7.38 -9.52 14.87
C ASP A 244 7.77 -9.51 13.38
N ALA A 245 7.88 -8.34 12.73
CA ALA A 245 8.21 -8.23 11.31
C ALA A 245 9.58 -8.83 10.91
N ASP A 246 10.43 -9.09 11.91
CA ASP A 246 11.75 -9.72 11.75
C ASP A 246 11.84 -11.07 12.47
N GLU A 247 10.72 -11.70 12.83
CA GLU A 247 10.70 -13.05 13.37
C GLU A 247 10.99 -14.09 12.27
N TRP A 248 11.77 -15.12 12.61
CA TRP A 248 11.93 -16.28 11.73
C TRP A 248 10.74 -17.21 11.90
N ILE A 249 9.87 -17.27 10.89
CA ILE A 249 8.65 -18.09 10.89
C ILE A 249 8.68 -19.12 9.77
N ASP A 250 7.95 -20.21 9.98
CA ASP A 250 7.74 -21.26 8.99
C ASP A 250 6.28 -21.74 9.05
N LYS A 251 5.94 -22.77 8.26
CA LYS A 251 4.58 -23.33 8.24
C LYS A 251 4.09 -23.83 9.61
N CYS A 252 5.00 -24.15 10.52
CA CYS A 252 4.70 -24.64 11.88
C CYS A 252 4.58 -23.51 12.91
N SER A 253 4.83 -22.26 12.52
CA SER A 253 4.54 -21.06 13.30
C SER A 253 3.04 -20.72 13.35
N PHE A 254 2.22 -21.37 12.52
CA PHE A 254 0.80 -21.08 12.36
C PHE A 254 -0.07 -22.30 12.64
N ARG A 255 -1.28 -22.04 13.14
CA ARG A 255 -2.35 -23.05 13.26
C ARG A 255 -2.97 -23.32 11.90
N ASP A 256 -3.64 -24.47 11.75
CA ASP A 256 -4.35 -24.82 10.51
C ASP A 256 -5.45 -23.83 10.12
N ASP A 257 -6.09 -23.20 11.11
CA ASP A 257 -7.16 -22.22 10.96
C ASP A 257 -6.67 -20.76 10.94
N SER A 258 -5.36 -20.53 10.99
CA SER A 258 -4.81 -19.18 10.95
C SER A 258 -4.99 -18.55 9.57
N PRO A 259 -5.54 -17.32 9.47
CA PRO A 259 -5.66 -16.62 8.20
C PRO A 259 -4.29 -16.18 7.63
N GLU A 260 -3.24 -16.17 8.46
CA GLU A 260 -1.87 -15.81 8.10
C GLU A 260 -1.00 -17.05 7.78
N LYS A 261 -1.59 -18.25 7.83
CA LYS A 261 -0.87 -19.50 7.59
C LYS A 261 -0.18 -19.50 6.22
N LEU A 262 1.14 -19.63 6.24
CA LEU A 262 1.97 -19.75 5.05
C LEU A 262 1.84 -21.15 4.41
N GLY A 263 1.85 -21.22 3.08
CA GLY A 263 2.08 -22.46 2.32
C GLY A 263 0.94 -23.48 2.31
N SER A 264 -0.32 -23.09 2.56
CA SER A 264 -1.48 -24.01 2.57
C SER A 264 -1.84 -24.59 1.19
N SER A 265 -1.49 -23.92 0.09
CA SER A 265 -1.91 -24.29 -1.28
C SER A 265 -0.79 -24.86 -2.16
N ASN A 266 0.48 -24.81 -1.73
CA ASN A 266 1.58 -25.24 -2.59
C ASN A 266 2.79 -25.75 -1.79
N SER A 267 2.75 -27.04 -1.41
CA SER A 267 3.87 -27.71 -0.73
C SER A 267 5.13 -27.88 -1.61
N GLY A 268 5.05 -27.55 -2.90
CA GLY A 268 6.15 -27.63 -3.86
C GLY A 268 6.80 -26.27 -4.19
N TYR A 269 6.20 -25.16 -3.75
CA TYR A 269 6.71 -23.81 -3.90
C TYR A 269 7.41 -23.38 -2.60
N GLY A 270 8.73 -23.59 -2.58
CA GLY A 270 9.63 -23.23 -1.49
C GLY A 270 9.50 -24.12 -0.25
N PRO A 271 10.49 -24.96 0.12
CA PRO A 271 10.76 -25.14 1.53
C PRO A 271 11.02 -23.76 2.13
N ASN A 272 10.47 -23.53 3.33
CA ASN A 272 10.79 -22.35 4.13
C ASN A 272 12.30 -22.14 4.18
N LEU A 273 12.75 -20.89 4.28
CA LEU A 273 14.17 -20.60 4.46
C LEU A 273 14.70 -21.48 5.60
N SER A 274 15.75 -22.24 5.31
CA SER A 274 16.43 -23.04 6.32
C SER A 274 17.04 -22.09 7.36
N GLY A 275 16.84 -22.41 8.63
CA GLY A 275 17.20 -21.53 9.73
C GLY A 275 16.63 -22.05 11.05
N THR A 276 16.82 -21.27 12.11
CA THR A 276 16.29 -21.60 13.44
C THR A 276 15.04 -20.79 13.71
N VAL A 277 13.89 -21.48 13.77
CA VAL A 277 12.58 -20.96 14.16
C VAL A 277 12.40 -21.15 15.66
N CYS A 278 11.78 -20.19 16.33
CA CYS A 278 11.42 -20.32 17.75
C CYS A 278 9.91 -20.26 17.99
N ARG A 279 9.12 -19.83 16.99
CA ARG A 279 7.67 -19.86 17.03
C ARG A 279 7.12 -21.23 16.63
N THR A 280 6.34 -21.84 17.52
CA THR A 280 5.64 -23.09 17.24
C THR A 280 4.20 -22.99 17.70
N ALA A 281 3.26 -23.06 16.74
CA ALA A 281 1.85 -22.99 17.07
C ALA A 281 1.41 -24.22 17.88
N SER A 282 0.63 -23.99 18.94
CA SER A 282 -0.13 -25.07 19.57
C SER A 282 -1.08 -25.66 18.51
N SER A 283 -1.09 -26.99 18.36
CA SER A 283 -1.79 -27.70 17.27
C SER A 283 -1.38 -27.23 15.86
N ALA A 284 -0.07 -27.03 15.63
CA ALA A 284 0.49 -26.85 14.30
C ALA A 284 0.08 -28.00 13.35
N PRO A 285 0.08 -27.77 12.02
CA PRO A 285 -0.29 -28.75 11.02
C PRO A 285 0.46 -30.09 11.18
N GLY A 286 -0.16 -31.18 10.73
CA GLY A 286 0.49 -32.50 10.72
C GLY A 286 1.85 -32.48 9.99
N GLY A 287 2.86 -33.11 10.60
CA GLY A 287 4.25 -33.10 10.10
C GLY A 287 5.14 -32.01 10.72
N CYS A 288 4.62 -31.21 11.65
CA CYS A 288 5.41 -30.28 12.46
C CYS A 288 6.05 -30.96 13.68
N PRO A 289 7.28 -30.58 14.08
CA PRO A 289 7.90 -31.06 15.32
C PRO A 289 7.07 -30.68 16.56
N ASN A 290 6.91 -31.61 17.51
CA ASN A 290 6.27 -31.32 18.79
C ASN A 290 7.27 -30.64 19.74
N VAL A 291 7.44 -29.33 19.56
CA VAL A 291 8.36 -28.47 20.30
C VAL A 291 7.56 -27.35 20.96
N ALA A 292 7.88 -27.00 22.21
CA ALA A 292 7.20 -25.90 22.90
C ALA A 292 7.49 -24.57 22.22
N ASP A 293 6.51 -23.67 22.19
CA ASP A 293 6.69 -22.31 21.68
C ASP A 293 7.81 -21.58 22.42
N GLY A 294 8.60 -20.79 21.68
CA GLY A 294 9.82 -20.15 22.16
C GLY A 294 11.06 -21.06 22.19
N THR A 295 10.93 -22.37 21.96
CA THR A 295 12.09 -23.27 21.93
C THR A 295 12.70 -23.32 20.52
N PRO A 296 14.02 -23.09 20.37
CA PRO A 296 14.69 -23.15 19.08
C PRO A 296 14.56 -24.51 18.40
N ARG A 297 14.20 -24.50 17.11
CA ARG A 297 14.15 -25.68 16.25
C ARG A 297 14.54 -25.35 14.81
N PRO A 298 14.99 -26.32 14.01
CA PRO A 298 15.11 -26.13 12.57
C PRO A 298 13.76 -25.77 11.94
N SER A 299 13.81 -24.88 10.94
CA SER A 299 12.72 -24.59 10.01
C SER A 299 12.32 -25.86 9.24
N THR A 300 11.04 -25.97 8.92
CA THR A 300 10.42 -27.16 8.28
C THR A 300 9.59 -26.84 7.06
#